data_AF-A0A9D2J358-F1
#
_entry.id   AF-A0A9D2J358-F1
#
_cell.length_a   1.000
_cell.length_b   1.000
_cell.length_c   1.000
_cell.angle_alpha   90.00
_cell.angle_beta   90.00
_cell.angle_gamma   90.00
#
_symmetry.space_group_name_H-M   'P 1'
#
loop_
_entity.id
_entity.type
_entity.pdbx_description
1 polymer ?
#
loop_
_entity_poly.entity_id
_entity_poly.type
_entity_poly.pdbx_seq_one_letter_code
_entity_poly.pdbx_strand_id
1 'polypeptide(L)'
;MARRSPLEWPVLRQLRSGDVFGRGPAVTSTKTRATVPRTATADRSVQSVCPYCAVGCGQRVFVSGEKVIGIEGDPDSPISRGRLCPKGAASEQLINAPGRQTQVLYRPPRGREWQR
;
A
#
# COMPACT_ATOMS: atom_id res chain seq x y z
N MET A 1 -0.05 -19.23 -22.04
CA MET A 1 0.45 -20.44 -22.70
C MET A 1 1.96 -20.31 -22.85
N ALA A 2 2.74 -21.09 -22.10
CA ALA A 2 4.21 -21.04 -22.19
C ALA A 2 4.65 -21.46 -23.59
N ARG A 3 5.35 -20.56 -24.30
CA ARG A 3 5.95 -20.83 -25.60
C ARG A 3 6.98 -21.95 -25.40
N ARG A 4 6.76 -23.10 -26.04
CA ARG A 4 7.70 -24.22 -26.09
C ARG A 4 8.92 -23.84 -26.94
N SER A 5 9.75 -22.93 -26.43
CA SER A 5 11.05 -22.61 -27.03
C SER A 5 12.14 -23.36 -26.29
N PRO A 6 13.10 -24.00 -26.98
CA PRO A 6 14.24 -24.63 -26.32
C PRO A 6 15.06 -23.63 -25.51
N LEU A 7 15.02 -22.33 -25.85
CA LEU A 7 15.68 -21.26 -25.09
C LEU A 7 15.06 -21.01 -23.71
N GLU A 8 13.84 -21.49 -23.48
CA GLU A 8 13.15 -21.39 -22.18
C GLU A 8 13.50 -22.56 -21.25
N TRP A 9 14.33 -23.53 -21.68
CA TRP A 9 14.73 -24.65 -20.82
C TRP A 9 15.55 -24.15 -19.62
N PRO A 10 15.28 -24.59 -18.37
CA PRO A 10 15.89 -24.01 -17.16
C PRO A 10 17.42 -23.96 -17.17
N VAL A 11 18.07 -25.02 -17.65
CA VAL A 11 19.54 -25.10 -17.75
C VAL A 11 20.10 -24.08 -18.75
N LEU A 12 19.48 -23.95 -19.92
CA LEU A 12 19.88 -22.95 -20.92
C LEU A 12 19.66 -21.52 -20.43
N ARG A 13 18.58 -21.28 -19.69
CA ARG A 13 18.34 -19.99 -19.04
C ARG A 13 19.40 -19.65 -18.00
N GLN A 14 19.78 -20.61 -17.16
CA GLN A 14 20.82 -20.43 -16.14
C GLN A 14 22.18 -20.12 -16.77
N LEU A 15 22.59 -20.91 -17.77
CA LEU A 15 23.84 -20.69 -18.51
C LEU A 15 23.87 -19.31 -19.19
N ARG A 16 22.77 -18.91 -19.85
CA ARG A 16 22.71 -17.65 -20.59
C ARG A 16 22.61 -16.41 -19.70
N SER A 17 22.05 -16.53 -18.50
CA SER A 17 21.91 -15.44 -17.53
C SER A 17 23.04 -15.37 -16.49
N GLY A 18 23.98 -16.33 -16.51
CA GLY A 18 25.04 -16.43 -15.51
C GLY A 18 24.54 -16.83 -14.11
N ASP A 19 23.30 -17.31 -14.00
CA ASP A 19 22.68 -17.72 -12.73
C ASP A 19 23.07 -19.17 -12.38
N VAL A 20 24.35 -19.36 -12.05
CA VAL A 20 24.96 -20.68 -11.76
C VAL A 20 24.22 -21.42 -10.65
N PHE A 21 23.68 -20.70 -9.66
CA PHE A 21 22.98 -21.27 -8.52
C PHE A 21 21.47 -21.46 -8.75
N GLY A 22 20.93 -20.95 -9.87
CA GLY A 22 19.50 -20.99 -10.16
C GLY A 22 18.65 -20.29 -9.10
N ARG A 23 19.17 -19.21 -8.50
CA ARG A 23 18.48 -18.45 -7.43
C ARG A 23 18.21 -17.00 -7.82
N GLY A 24 18.59 -16.61 -9.02
CA GLY A 24 18.53 -15.25 -9.50
C GLY A 24 17.57 -15.09 -10.68
N PRO A 25 18.00 -14.37 -11.72
CA PRO A 25 17.16 -14.06 -12.86
C PRO A 25 16.51 -15.27 -13.55
N ALA A 26 17.18 -16.43 -13.59
CA ALA A 26 16.69 -17.57 -14.37
C ALA A 26 15.41 -18.20 -13.80
N VAL A 27 15.22 -18.10 -12.48
CA VAL A 27 14.06 -18.64 -11.75
C VAL A 27 13.00 -17.60 -11.41
N THR A 28 13.29 -16.31 -11.67
CA THR A 28 12.33 -15.24 -11.40
C THR A 28 11.25 -15.22 -12.48
N SER A 29 10.01 -15.52 -12.09
CA SER A 29 8.87 -15.49 -13.01
C SER A 29 8.61 -14.09 -13.59
N THR A 30 8.02 -14.02 -14.78
CA THR A 30 7.56 -12.74 -15.38
C THR A 30 6.60 -12.00 -14.46
N LYS A 31 5.73 -12.72 -13.74
CA LYS A 31 4.84 -12.14 -12.73
C LYS A 31 5.61 -11.45 -11.61
N THR A 32 6.62 -12.12 -11.05
CA THR A 32 7.48 -11.57 -9.99
C THR A 32 8.21 -10.32 -10.49
N ARG A 33 8.77 -10.36 -11.70
CA ARG A 33 9.47 -9.20 -12.30
C ARG A 33 8.56 -8.01 -12.55
N ALA A 34 7.29 -8.25 -12.89
CA ALA A 34 6.31 -7.21 -13.13
C ALA A 34 5.64 -6.68 -11.85
N THR A 35 5.95 -7.26 -10.68
CA THR A 35 5.37 -6.82 -9.42
C THR A 35 6.02 -5.50 -9.00
N VAL A 36 5.20 -4.47 -8.87
CA VAL A 36 5.60 -3.14 -8.38
C VAL A 36 5.00 -2.87 -7.02
N PRO A 37 5.57 -1.96 -6.21
CA PRO A 37 4.94 -1.52 -4.96
C PRO A 37 3.53 -0.99 -5.22
N ARG A 38 2.59 -1.26 -4.30
CA ARG A 38 1.22 -0.74 -4.38
C ARG A 38 1.15 0.80 -4.37
N THR A 39 2.22 1.45 -3.93
CA THR A 39 2.39 2.90 -3.85
C THR A 39 3.08 3.49 -5.08
N ALA A 40 3.44 2.67 -6.08
CA ALA A 40 4.17 3.13 -7.27
C ALA A 40 3.40 4.14 -8.13
N THR A 41 2.08 4.20 -7.99
CA THR A 41 1.20 5.15 -8.69
C THR A 41 0.92 6.43 -7.91
N ALA A 42 1.53 6.61 -6.73
CA ALA A 42 1.42 7.83 -5.95
C ALA A 42 2.13 8.99 -6.67
N ASP A 43 1.49 10.16 -6.76
CA ASP A 43 2.12 11.39 -7.26
C ASP A 43 2.96 12.09 -6.18
N ARG A 44 2.60 11.89 -4.90
CA ARG A 44 3.35 12.41 -3.76
C ARG A 44 3.20 11.53 -2.52
N SER A 45 4.12 11.72 -1.58
CA SER A 45 4.06 11.15 -0.25
C SER A 45 4.20 12.23 0.81
N VAL A 46 3.39 12.15 1.87
CA VAL A 46 3.34 13.15 2.94
C VAL A 46 3.51 12.46 4.29
N GLN A 47 4.30 13.06 5.18
CA GLN A 47 4.44 12.58 6.56
C GLN A 47 3.26 13.05 7.40
N SER A 48 2.76 12.17 8.26
CA SER A 48 1.65 12.43 9.18
C SER A 48 1.83 11.62 10.46
N VAL A 49 0.88 11.74 11.39
CA VAL A 49 0.86 11.02 12.66
C VAL A 49 -0.42 10.19 12.77
N CYS A 50 -0.28 8.96 13.25
CA CYS A 50 -1.40 8.05 13.48
C CYS A 50 -2.45 8.66 14.42
N PRO A 51 -3.74 8.73 14.02
CA PRO A 51 -4.77 9.46 14.75
C PRO A 51 -5.42 8.65 15.89
N TYR A 52 -4.88 7.47 16.26
CA TYR A 52 -5.56 6.55 17.18
C TYR A 52 -5.17 6.71 18.64
N CYS A 53 -4.01 6.19 19.04
CA CYS A 53 -3.57 6.20 20.44
C CYS A 53 -2.44 7.21 20.65
N ALA A 54 -2.11 7.47 21.92
CA ALA A 54 -1.11 8.45 22.32
C ALA A 54 0.35 8.10 21.96
N VAL A 55 0.62 6.94 21.35
CA VAL A 55 1.98 6.59 20.91
C VAL A 55 2.47 7.58 19.85
N GLY A 56 1.58 8.06 18.97
CA GLY A 56 1.98 9.02 17.93
C GLY A 56 2.91 8.42 16.88
N CYS A 57 2.66 7.17 16.45
CA CYS A 57 3.44 6.54 15.38
C CYS A 57 3.45 7.42 14.12
N GLY A 58 4.65 7.64 13.56
CA GLY A 58 4.78 8.35 12.28
C GLY A 58 4.22 7.51 11.13
N GLN A 59 3.54 8.17 10.22
CA GLN A 59 2.91 7.59 9.03
C GLN A 59 3.41 8.29 7.78
N ARG A 60 3.56 7.52 6.70
CA ARG A 60 3.72 8.03 5.35
C ARG A 60 2.46 7.77 4.55
N VAL A 61 1.84 8.85 4.12
CA VAL A 61 0.60 8.87 3.37
C VAL A 61 0.92 9.05 1.89
N PHE A 62 0.49 8.11 1.06
CA PHE A 62 0.67 8.13 -0.38
C PHE A 62 -0.61 8.65 -1.05
N VAL A 63 -0.46 9.65 -1.90
CA VAL A 63 -1.58 10.36 -2.55
C VAL A 63 -1.44 10.26 -4.06
N SER A 64 -2.57 10.17 -4.75
CA SER A 64 -2.67 10.24 -6.21
C SER A 64 -3.95 10.98 -6.57
N GLY A 65 -3.85 12.08 -7.32
CA GLY A 65 -5.01 12.88 -7.73
C GLY A 65 -5.88 13.34 -6.56
N GLU A 66 -5.25 13.86 -5.50
CA GLU A 66 -5.89 14.29 -4.25
C GLU A 66 -6.59 13.19 -3.43
N LYS A 67 -6.43 11.92 -3.82
CA LYS A 67 -6.96 10.77 -3.08
C LYS A 67 -5.84 10.02 -2.37
N VAL A 68 -6.05 9.69 -1.10
CA VAL A 68 -5.15 8.78 -0.38
C VAL A 68 -5.30 7.37 -0.95
N ILE A 69 -4.21 6.78 -1.43
CA ILE A 69 -4.17 5.44 -2.03
C ILE A 69 -3.41 4.41 -1.19
N GLY A 70 -2.78 4.86 -0.11
CA GLY A 70 -2.04 3.99 0.80
C GLY A 70 -1.49 4.75 1.99
N ILE A 71 -1.41 4.07 3.12
CA ILE A 71 -0.74 4.56 4.32
C ILE A 71 0.19 3.48 4.84
N GLU A 72 1.45 3.83 5.07
CA GLU A 72 2.45 2.96 5.68
C GLU A 72 3.11 3.65 6.88
N GLY A 73 3.88 2.90 7.65
CA GLY A 73 4.66 3.51 8.73
C GLY A 73 5.84 4.29 8.18
N ASP A 74 6.17 5.39 8.84
CA ASP A 74 7.34 6.19 8.50
C ASP A 74 8.60 5.62 9.20
N PRO A 75 9.59 5.03 8.49
CA PRO A 75 10.86 4.58 9.04
C PRO A 75 11.66 5.69 9.71
N ASP A 76 11.45 6.96 9.33
CA ASP A 76 12.13 8.10 9.94
C ASP A 76 11.49 8.53 11.27
N SER A 77 10.35 7.93 11.64
CA SER A 77 9.71 8.19 12.93
C SER A 77 10.62 7.76 14.08
N PRO A 78 10.98 8.66 15.02
CA PRO A 78 11.79 8.30 16.18
C PRO A 78 11.04 7.36 17.13
N ILE A 79 9.69 7.36 17.06
CA ILE A 79 8.83 6.57 17.92
C ILE A 79 8.62 5.15 17.37
N SER A 80 8.20 5.04 16.11
CA SER A 80 7.75 3.76 15.56
C SER A 80 8.72 3.10 14.59
N ARG A 81 9.65 3.87 13.99
CA ARG A 81 10.61 3.40 12.97
C ARG A 81 9.94 2.55 11.90
N GLY A 82 8.83 3.03 11.35
CA GLY A 82 8.09 2.39 10.25
C GLY A 82 7.07 1.34 10.68
N ARG A 83 6.95 1.04 11.99
CA ARG A 83 6.00 0.03 12.48
C ARG A 83 4.62 0.64 12.74
N LEU A 84 3.57 -0.05 12.34
CA LEU A 84 2.19 0.27 12.68
C LEU A 84 1.50 -0.96 13.25
N CYS A 85 0.68 -0.74 14.29
CA CYS A 85 -0.27 -1.74 14.77
C CYS A 85 -1.43 -1.88 13.75
N PRO A 86 -2.32 -2.89 13.85
CA PRO A 86 -3.39 -3.09 12.85
C PRO A 86 -4.30 -1.87 12.66
N LYS A 87 -4.54 -1.08 13.72
CA LYS A 87 -5.29 0.18 13.63
C LYS A 87 -4.59 1.19 12.70
N GLY A 88 -3.30 1.43 12.93
CA GLY A 88 -2.52 2.38 12.13
C GLY A 88 -2.34 1.90 10.68
N ALA A 89 -2.08 0.61 10.48
CA ALA A 89 -1.92 0.02 9.16
C ALA A 89 -3.22 0.06 8.33
N ALA A 90 -4.39 0.02 8.98
CA ALA A 90 -5.69 0.13 8.33
C ALA A 90 -6.26 1.56 8.26
N SER A 91 -5.50 2.58 8.70
CA SER A 91 -6.01 3.97 8.77
C SER A 91 -6.41 4.57 7.41
N GLU A 92 -5.96 4.01 6.29
CA GLU A 92 -6.45 4.38 4.96
C GLU A 92 -7.97 4.15 4.82
N GLN A 93 -8.49 3.08 5.45
CA GLN A 93 -9.93 2.78 5.42
C GLN A 93 -10.75 3.83 6.17
N LEU A 94 -10.17 4.55 7.12
CA LEU A 94 -10.86 5.63 7.83
C LEU A 94 -11.14 6.83 6.92
N ILE A 95 -10.17 7.21 6.08
CA ILE A 95 -10.32 8.36 5.17
C ILE A 95 -11.17 8.01 3.94
N ASN A 96 -11.05 6.77 3.46
CA ASN A 96 -11.73 6.27 2.26
C ASN A 96 -13.05 5.52 2.58
N ALA A 97 -13.51 5.54 3.83
CA ALA A 97 -14.69 4.78 4.24
C ALA A 97 -15.94 5.23 3.45
N PRO A 98 -16.77 4.32 2.91
CA PRO A 98 -17.99 4.70 2.19
C PRO A 98 -19.01 5.42 3.09
N GLY A 99 -18.95 5.19 4.40
CA GLY A 99 -19.83 5.85 5.39
C GLY A 99 -19.33 7.22 5.87
N ARG A 100 -18.21 7.74 5.34
CA ARG A 100 -17.64 9.02 5.78
C ARG A 100 -18.60 10.15 5.45
N GLN A 101 -19.11 10.83 6.49
CA GLN A 101 -19.99 11.98 6.33
C GLN A 101 -19.19 13.20 5.89
N THR A 102 -19.57 13.79 4.76
CA THR A 102 -18.92 14.98 4.17
C THR A 102 -19.84 16.20 4.18
N GLN A 103 -21.05 16.04 4.71
CA GLN A 103 -22.09 17.05 4.74
C GLN A 103 -22.57 17.26 6.17
N VAL A 104 -23.01 18.49 6.45
CA VAL A 104 -23.69 18.80 7.70
C VAL A 104 -25.06 18.13 7.68
N LEU A 105 -25.44 17.53 8.81
CA LEU A 105 -26.75 16.92 9.01
C LEU A 105 -27.40 17.57 10.23
N TYR A 106 -28.70 17.82 10.14
CA TYR A 106 -29.53 18.34 11.22
C TYR A 106 -30.49 17.26 11.71
N ARG A 107 -30.72 17.20 13.01
CA ARG A 107 -31.75 16.36 13.61
C ARG A 107 -32.65 17.22 14.51
N PRO A 108 -33.93 17.41 14.16
CA PRO A 108 -34.83 18.26 14.93
C PRO A 108 -35.11 17.68 16.33
N PRO A 109 -35.55 18.52 17.29
CA PRO A 109 -35.94 18.07 18.63
C PRO A 109 -36.95 16.92 18.56
N ARG A 110 -36.64 15.82 19.26
CA ARG A 110 -37.43 14.56 19.28
C ARG A 110 -37.55 13.83 17.92
N GLY A 111 -36.91 14.31 16.85
CA GLY A 111 -36.84 13.62 15.57
C GLY A 111 -36.06 12.31 15.67
N ARG A 112 -36.36 11.33 14.81
CA ARG A 112 -35.64 10.04 14.77
C ARG A 112 -34.67 9.90 13.60
N GLU A 113 -34.75 10.80 12.63
CA GLU A 113 -33.99 10.74 11.39
C GLU A 113 -33.12 11.98 11.21
N TRP A 114 -32.01 11.81 10.51
CA TRP A 114 -31.15 12.91 10.07
C TRP A 114 -31.71 13.54 8.79
N GLN A 115 -31.69 14.87 8.75
CA GLN A 115 -32.07 15.69 7.62
C GLN A 115 -30.84 16.44 7.12
N ARG A 116 -30.84 16.80 5.84
CA ARG A 116 -29.87 17.75 5.30
C ARG A 116 -30.35 19.17 5.56
#